data_AF-A0A5N9E459-F1
#
_entry.id   AF-A0A5N9E459-F1
#
_cell.length_a   1.000
_cell.length_b   1.000
_cell.length_c   1.000
_cell.angle_alpha   90.00
_cell.angle_beta   90.00
_cell.angle_gamma   90.00
#
_symmetry.space_group_name_H-M   'P 1'
#
loop_
_entity.id
_entity.type
_entity.pdbx_description
1 polymer ?
#
loop_
_entity_poly.entity_id
_entity_poly.type
_entity_poly.pdbx_seq_one_letter_code
_entity_poly.pdbx_strand_id
1 'polypeptide(L)'
;MNFLEKTEKILRKLISEGIEFKLHNDLPVIYTSEKVDPDLFSIAKENREGIARFLINEKNNLYKKYEESENTEKYVYKIILEEKFNMKL
;
A
#
# COMPACT_ATOMS: atom_id res chain seq x y z
N MET A 1 17.29 -12.17 -8.09
CA MET A 1 16.02 -11.62 -7.59
C MET A 1 16.21 -10.12 -7.42
N ASN A 2 15.46 -9.31 -8.16
CA ASN A 2 15.52 -7.85 -8.08
C ASN A 2 15.01 -7.39 -6.68
N PHE A 3 15.59 -6.31 -6.15
CA PHE A 3 15.14 -5.65 -4.91
C PHE A 3 13.61 -5.48 -4.83
N LEU A 4 12.96 -5.14 -5.94
CA LEU A 4 11.51 -4.98 -6.02
C LEU A 4 10.76 -6.31 -5.85
N GLU A 5 11.23 -7.39 -6.48
CA GLU A 5 10.62 -8.72 -6.32
C GLU A 5 10.74 -9.19 -4.87
N LYS A 6 11.87 -8.91 -4.20
CA LYS A 6 12.10 -9.32 -2.81
C LYS A 6 11.12 -8.59 -1.89
N THR A 7 11.00 -7.28 -2.09
CA THR A 7 10.06 -6.44 -1.37
C THR A 7 8.62 -6.89 -1.59
N GLU A 8 8.25 -7.20 -2.83
CA GLU A 8 6.90 -7.66 -3.15
C GLU A 8 6.56 -8.97 -2.42
N LYS A 9 7.48 -9.95 -2.39
CA LYS A 9 7.26 -11.18 -1.63
C LYS A 9 7.06 -10.92 -0.13
N ILE A 10 7.85 -10.02 0.45
CA ILE A 10 7.74 -9.64 1.86
C ILE A 10 6.40 -8.95 2.11
N LEU A 11 6.01 -8.01 1.26
CA LEU A 11 4.74 -7.30 1.37
C LEU A 11 3.55 -8.27 1.27
N ARG A 12 3.57 -9.20 0.31
CA ARG A 12 2.54 -10.23 0.17
C ARG A 12 2.44 -11.12 1.41
N LYS A 13 3.58 -11.49 2.00
CA LYS A 13 3.60 -12.24 3.27
C LYS A 13 2.95 -11.43 4.40
N LEU A 14 3.36 -10.17 4.58
CA LEU A 14 2.80 -9.32 5.64
C LEU A 14 1.28 -9.15 5.48
N ILE A 15 0.81 -8.93 4.24
CA ILE A 15 -0.63 -8.83 3.93
C ILE A 15 -1.37 -10.15 4.20
N SER A 16 -0.78 -11.31 3.85
CA SER A 16 -1.42 -12.61 4.13
C SER A 16 -1.51 -12.91 5.63
N GLU A 17 -0.64 -12.33 6.44
CA GLU A 17 -0.68 -12.39 7.91
C GLU A 17 -1.60 -11.29 8.51
N GLY A 18 -2.39 -10.60 7.68
CA GLY A 18 -3.39 -9.62 8.12
C GLY A 18 -2.86 -8.19 8.32
N ILE A 19 -1.63 -7.87 7.89
CA ILE A 19 -1.10 -6.50 7.98
C ILE A 19 -1.59 -5.68 6.79
N GLU A 20 -2.41 -4.68 7.08
CA GLU A 20 -2.81 -3.68 6.10
C GLU A 20 -1.83 -2.49 6.09
N PHE A 21 -1.47 -2.05 4.88
CA PHE A 21 -0.64 -0.87 4.68
C PHE A 21 -1.42 0.25 4.00
N LYS A 22 -1.37 1.43 4.61
CA LYS A 22 -1.78 2.70 4.01
C LYS A 22 -0.57 3.57 3.71
N LEU A 23 -0.74 4.54 2.83
CA LEU A 23 0.30 5.52 2.49
C LEU A 23 -0.14 6.90 2.95
N HIS A 24 0.63 7.50 3.87
CA HIS A 24 0.41 8.87 4.34
C HIS A 24 1.67 9.70 4.08
N ASN A 25 1.57 10.76 3.28
CA ASN A 25 2.71 11.62 2.91
C ASN A 25 3.91 10.80 2.40
N ASP A 26 3.63 9.83 1.50
CA ASP A 26 4.61 8.88 0.94
C ASP A 26 5.34 7.99 1.98
N LEU A 27 4.83 7.93 3.22
CA LEU A 27 5.28 7.02 4.25
C LEU A 27 4.28 5.86 4.42
N PRO A 28 4.76 4.60 4.42
CA PRO A 28 3.89 3.47 4.69
C PRO A 28 3.54 3.44 6.18
N VAL A 29 2.27 3.23 6.48
CA VAL A 29 1.71 3.13 7.82
C VAL A 29 0.99 1.80 7.92
N ILE A 30 1.24 1.06 9.00
CA ILE A 30 0.48 -0.14 9.31
C ILE A 30 -0.85 0.30 9.93
N TYR A 31 -1.95 -0.16 9.34
CA TYR A 31 -3.29 0.08 9.85
C TYR A 31 -3.87 -1.22 10.39
N THR A 32 -4.18 -1.28 11.68
CA THR A 32 -4.81 -2.44 12.30
C THR A 32 -5.53 -2.04 13.58
N SER A 33 -6.63 -2.72 13.88
CA SER A 33 -7.34 -2.62 15.16
C SER A 33 -6.72 -3.52 16.25
N GLU A 34 -5.84 -4.44 15.86
CA GLU A 34 -5.23 -5.42 16.74
C GLU A 34 -3.75 -5.14 16.97
N LYS A 35 -3.17 -5.77 17.99
CA LYS A 35 -1.74 -5.66 18.23
C LYS A 35 -0.98 -6.43 17.14
N VAL A 36 -0.12 -5.74 16.40
CA VAL A 36 0.76 -6.38 15.40
C VAL A 36 1.76 -7.29 16.12
N ASP A 37 1.96 -8.49 15.58
CA ASP A 37 3.03 -9.39 16.00
C ASP A 37 4.40 -8.67 15.93
N PRO A 38 5.22 -8.71 16.99
CA PRO A 38 6.50 -8.00 17.04
C PRO A 38 7.48 -8.39 15.91
N ASP A 39 7.50 -9.66 15.51
CA ASP A 39 8.40 -10.15 14.47
C ASP A 39 7.95 -9.64 13.10
N LEU A 40 6.64 -9.68 12.83
CA LEU A 40 6.08 -9.10 11.60
C LEU A 40 6.30 -7.58 11.55
N PHE A 41 6.17 -6.89 12.68
CA PHE A 41 6.47 -5.47 12.77
C PHE A 41 7.94 -5.17 12.47
N SER A 42 8.87 -5.99 12.99
CA SER A 42 10.30 -5.85 12.70
C SER A 42 10.59 -6.03 11.20
N ILE A 43 10.01 -7.06 10.58
CA ILE A 43 10.13 -7.31 9.13
C ILE A 43 9.61 -6.11 8.33
N ALA A 44 8.43 -5.57 8.69
CA ALA A 44 7.86 -4.42 8.03
C ALA A 44 8.75 -3.18 8.17
N LYS A 45 9.34 -2.97 9.36
CA LYS A 45 10.25 -1.86 9.63
C LYS A 45 11.54 -1.95 8.82
N GLU A 46 12.16 -3.12 8.75
CA GLU A 46 13.38 -3.37 7.96
C GLU A 46 13.17 -3.16 6.46
N ASN A 47 11.95 -3.40 5.97
CA ASN A 47 11.60 -3.29 4.55
C ASN A 47 10.81 -2.01 4.21
N ARG A 48 10.77 -1.04 5.13
CA ARG A 48 9.94 0.18 5.03
C ARG A 48 10.11 0.93 3.71
N GLU A 49 11.34 1.15 3.27
CA GLU A 49 11.62 1.89 2.03
C GLU A 49 11.08 1.16 0.79
N GLY A 50 11.27 -0.16 0.74
CA GLY A 50 10.74 -0.98 -0.34
C GLY A 50 9.21 -0.93 -0.36
N ILE A 51 8.58 -1.10 0.80
CA ILE A 51 7.12 -1.04 0.93
C ILE A 51 6.60 0.33 0.48
N ALA A 52 7.26 1.42 0.89
CA ALA A 52 6.91 2.78 0.47
C ALA A 52 6.93 2.90 -1.06
N ARG A 53 8.02 2.48 -1.70
CA ARG A 53 8.17 2.51 -3.16
C ARG A 53 7.11 1.69 -3.88
N PHE A 54 6.79 0.51 -3.35
CA PHE A 54 5.74 -0.34 -3.90
C PHE A 54 4.38 0.36 -3.85
N LEU A 55 4.00 0.90 -2.69
CA LEU A 55 2.73 1.61 -2.51
C LEU A 55 2.65 2.89 -3.36
N ILE A 56 3.75 3.64 -3.50
CA ILE A 56 3.80 4.82 -4.38
C ILE A 56 3.58 4.42 -5.84
N ASN A 57 4.21 3.33 -6.29
CA ASN A 57 4.01 2.82 -7.65
C ASN A 57 2.57 2.34 -7.86
N GLU A 58 2.00 1.63 -6.88
CA GLU A 58 0.60 1.21 -6.88
C GLU A 58 -0.34 2.42 -6.98
N LYS A 59 -0.15 3.44 -6.13
CA LYS A 59 -0.89 4.72 -6.13
C LYS A 59 -0.86 5.37 -7.50
N ASN A 60 0.31 5.52 -8.09
CA ASN A 60 0.48 6.19 -9.38
C ASN A 60 -0.22 5.44 -10.52
N ASN A 61 -0.18 4.10 -10.50
CA ASN A 61 -0.88 3.29 -11.50
C ASN A 61 -2.40 3.35 -11.32
N LEU A 62 -2.90 3.34 -10.09
CA LEU A 62 -4.32 3.51 -9.78
C LEU A 62 -4.82 4.89 -10.18
N TYR A 63 -4.03 5.94 -9.94
CA TYR A 63 -4.39 7.30 -10.32
C TYR A 63 -4.52 7.46 -11.84
N LYS A 64 -3.63 6.85 -12.63
CA LYS A 64 -3.78 6.81 -14.10
C LYS A 64 -5.10 6.18 -14.53
N LYS A 65 -5.45 5.04 -13.94
CA LYS A 65 -6.73 4.36 -14.21
C LYS A 65 -7.93 5.22 -13.80
N TYR A 66 -7.83 5.94 -12.68
CA TYR A 66 -8.85 6.90 -12.25
C TYR A 66 -9.08 8.00 -13.31
N GLU A 67 -8.01 8.61 -13.82
CA GLU A 67 -8.08 9.65 -14.84
C GLU A 67 -8.74 9.14 -16.13
N GLU A 68 -8.44 7.90 -16.54
CA GLU A 68 -8.96 7.24 -17.75
C GLU A 68 -10.38 6.67 -17.61
N SER A 69 -10.89 6.54 -16.38
CA SER A 69 -12.17 5.90 -16.08
C SER A 69 -13.35 6.88 -15.95
N GLU A 70 -14.57 6.34 -16.07
CA GLU A 70 -15.83 7.07 -15.92
C GLU A 70 -16.82 6.33 -15.00
N ASN A 71 -17.86 7.04 -14.55
CA ASN A 71 -18.99 6.49 -13.78
C ASN A 71 -18.55 5.67 -12.55
N THR A 72 -19.10 4.46 -12.39
CA THR A 72 -18.86 3.59 -11.24
C THR A 72 -17.40 3.19 -11.09
N GLU A 73 -16.69 2.93 -12.20
CA GLU A 73 -15.27 2.56 -12.14
C GLU A 73 -14.43 3.71 -11.57
N LYS A 74 -14.69 4.94 -12.03
CA LYS A 74 -14.05 6.15 -11.50
C LYS A 74 -14.30 6.32 -10.01
N TYR A 75 -15.55 6.10 -9.57
CA TYR A 75 -15.91 6.16 -8.16
C TYR A 75 -15.18 5.12 -7.30
N VAL A 76 -15.04 3.88 -7.81
CA VAL A 76 -14.29 2.82 -7.11
C VAL A 76 -12.81 3.19 -6.97
N TYR A 77 -12.16 3.66 -8.05
CA TYR A 77 -10.77 4.09 -7.95
C TYR A 77 -10.59 5.29 -7.02
N LYS A 78 -11.53 6.25 -7.04
CA LYS A 78 -11.55 7.37 -6.10
C LYS A 78 -11.54 6.90 -4.65
N ILE A 79 -12.45 6.00 -4.28
CA ILE A 79 -12.51 5.44 -2.91
C ILE A 79 -11.16 4.84 -2.51
N ILE A 80 -10.55 4.02 -3.37
CA ILE A 80 -9.26 3.36 -3.06
C ILE A 80 -8.15 4.42 -2.88
N LEU A 81 -8.10 5.43 -3.75
CA LEU A 81 -7.11 6.52 -3.69
C LEU A 81 -7.25 7.35 -2.41
N GLU A 82 -8.47 7.62 -1.96
CA GLU A 82 -8.76 8.35 -0.73
C GLU A 82 -8.47 7.49 0.52
N GLU A 83 -9.02 6.27 0.59
CA GLU A 83 -8.96 5.38 1.76
C GLU A 83 -7.55 4.82 2.05
N LYS A 84 -6.83 4.39 1.00
CA LYS A 84 -5.54 3.69 1.13
C LYS A 84 -4.36 4.64 0.96
N PHE A 85 -4.47 5.64 0.10
CA PHE A 85 -3.35 6.53 -0.26
C PHE A 85 -3.51 7.96 0.26
N ASN A 86 -4.59 8.24 1.01
CA ASN A 86 -4.85 9.54 1.64
C ASN A 86 -4.77 10.71 0.64
N MET A 87 -5.18 10.46 -0.60
CA MET A 87 -5.29 11.48 -1.64
C MET A 87 -6.59 12.26 -1.47
N LYS A 88 -6.60 13.54 -1.90
CA LYS A 88 -7.81 14.37 -1.95
C LYS A 88 -8.16 14.58 -3.42
N LEU A 89 -9.25 13.95 -3.88
CA LEU A 89 -9.68 13.90 -5.29
C LEU A 89 -11.10 14.42 -5.51
#